data_AF-A0AAE1WQ89-F1
#
_entry.id   AF-A0AAE1WQ89-F1
#
_cell.length_a   1.000
_cell.length_b   1.000
_cell.length_c   1.000
_cell.angle_alpha   90.00
_cell.angle_beta   90.00
_cell.angle_gamma   90.00
#
_symmetry.space_group_name_H-M   'P 1'
#
loop_
_entity.id
_entity.type
_entity.pdbx_description
1 polymer ?
#
loop_
_entity_poly.entity_id
_entity_poly.type
_entity_poly.pdbx_seq_one_letter_code
_entity_poly.pdbx_strand_id
1 'polypeptide(L)'
;MASLFSYPSAFPLLSLFLLAFASMASRAGARTFFVFGDSLVDNGNNNYLVTSARADSPPYGIDYPTHRPTGRFSNGLNIPDIISEKLGMEPPMPYLSPLLNGQNLLAGANFASAGVGILNDTGVQFLNIIRINKQLEYFQQYQGRVTSLIGAGRTKTLVNQALVLITLGGNDFVNNYYLVPYSARSQQLSLPDFVRYLISEYRKILARLYELGARRVLVTGTGPMGCVPAELAQRSRAGECAAELTRAAGLFNPQLTEMLRSLNSELGAHVFVAANTYAMHMDFISNPQAHGMTKL
;
A
#
# COMPACT_ATOMS: atom_id res chain seq x y z
N MET A 1 17.10 -45.73 -60.78
CA MET A 1 17.66 -44.74 -59.84
C MET A 1 16.53 -43.90 -59.28
N ALA A 2 16.09 -44.18 -58.05
CA ALA A 2 15.32 -43.27 -57.21
C ALA A 2 15.37 -43.82 -55.77
N SER A 3 16.28 -43.26 -54.98
CA SER A 3 16.49 -43.59 -53.58
C SER A 3 15.44 -42.89 -52.71
N LEU A 4 14.64 -43.68 -51.98
CA LEU A 4 13.71 -43.21 -50.96
C LEU A 4 14.50 -42.84 -49.69
N PHE A 5 14.64 -41.56 -49.38
CA PHE A 5 15.08 -41.08 -48.07
C PHE A 5 13.86 -40.78 -47.20
N SER A 6 13.63 -41.63 -46.20
CA SER A 6 12.66 -41.38 -45.13
C SER A 6 13.28 -40.40 -44.12
N TYR A 7 12.76 -39.17 -44.06
CA TYR A 7 13.10 -38.24 -42.99
C TYR A 7 12.34 -38.63 -41.71
N PRO A 8 13.01 -38.78 -40.55
CA PRO A 8 12.31 -38.95 -39.29
C PRO A 8 11.57 -37.64 -38.97
N SER A 9 10.26 -37.76 -38.77
CA SER A 9 9.36 -36.69 -38.39
C SER A 9 9.83 -36.04 -37.08
N ALA A 10 10.37 -34.83 -37.15
CA ALA A 10 10.78 -34.01 -35.99
C ALA A 10 9.59 -33.42 -35.20
N PHE A 11 8.36 -33.73 -35.62
CA PHE A 11 7.12 -33.22 -35.03
C PHE A 11 6.83 -33.61 -33.56
N PRO A 12 7.14 -34.84 -33.07
CA PRO A 12 6.84 -35.19 -31.68
C PRO A 12 7.84 -34.58 -30.68
N LEU A 13 9.06 -34.24 -31.11
CA LEU A 13 10.07 -33.60 -30.27
C LEU A 13 9.76 -32.10 -30.04
N LEU A 14 9.28 -31.40 -31.07
CA LEU A 14 8.92 -29.98 -30.96
C LEU A 14 7.68 -29.76 -30.07
N SER A 15 6.71 -30.69 -30.12
CA SER A 15 5.50 -30.64 -29.30
C SER A 15 5.76 -31.03 -27.83
N LEU A 16 6.69 -31.96 -27.55
CA LEU A 16 7.17 -32.20 -26.19
C LEU A 16 7.93 -31.00 -25.60
N PHE A 17 8.73 -30.30 -26.42
CA PHE A 17 9.47 -29.11 -25.99
C PHE A 17 8.52 -27.94 -25.67
N LEU A 18 7.45 -27.75 -26.46
CA LEU A 18 6.42 -26.74 -26.19
C LEU A 18 5.59 -27.05 -24.93
N LEU A 19 5.28 -28.33 -24.66
CA LEU A 19 4.61 -28.76 -23.42
C LEU A 19 5.52 -28.63 -22.19
N ALA A 20 6.82 -28.84 -22.33
CA ALA A 20 7.81 -28.61 -21.28
C ALA A 20 8.04 -27.11 -21.01
N PHE A 21 8.03 -26.27 -22.05
CA PHE A 21 8.08 -24.81 -21.86
C PHE A 21 6.77 -24.24 -21.30
N ALA A 22 5.62 -24.83 -21.60
CA ALA A 22 4.34 -24.45 -20.98
C ALA A 22 4.25 -24.85 -19.50
N SER A 23 4.98 -25.89 -19.07
CA SER A 23 5.09 -26.28 -17.66
C SER A 23 6.24 -25.55 -16.93
N MET A 24 7.22 -25.00 -17.65
CA MET A 24 8.30 -24.16 -17.13
C MET A 24 8.05 -22.66 -17.24
N ALA A 25 7.00 -22.22 -17.95
CA ALA A 25 6.38 -20.93 -17.71
C ALA A 25 5.91 -20.99 -16.27
N SER A 26 6.75 -20.49 -15.37
CA SER A 26 6.54 -20.53 -13.94
C SER A 26 5.08 -20.21 -13.70
N ARG A 27 4.35 -21.13 -13.06
CA ARG A 27 3.27 -20.74 -12.17
C ARG A 27 3.95 -19.73 -11.26
N ALA A 28 3.90 -18.44 -11.61
CA ALA A 28 4.41 -17.37 -10.79
C ALA A 28 3.59 -17.54 -9.53
N GLY A 29 4.17 -18.22 -8.53
CA GLY A 29 3.41 -18.78 -7.44
C GLY A 29 2.57 -17.67 -6.87
N ALA A 30 1.26 -17.90 -6.76
CA ALA A 30 0.29 -16.90 -6.32
C ALA A 30 0.93 -16.08 -5.19
N ARG A 31 1.28 -14.84 -5.50
CA ARG A 31 2.08 -14.02 -4.59
C ARG A 31 1.12 -13.54 -3.52
N THR A 32 1.29 -14.02 -2.30
CA THR A 32 0.55 -13.48 -1.17
C THR A 32 0.89 -11.99 -1.02
N PHE A 33 -0.12 -11.15 -0.79
CA PHE A 33 0.06 -9.70 -0.65
C PHE A 33 -0.62 -9.18 0.60
N PHE A 34 0.16 -8.51 1.44
CA PHE A 34 -0.33 -7.83 2.64
C PHE A 34 -0.26 -6.32 2.47
N VAL A 35 -1.33 -5.64 2.84
CA VAL A 35 -1.45 -4.19 2.69
C VAL A 35 -1.76 -3.57 4.04
N PHE A 36 -1.01 -2.54 4.41
CA PHE A 36 -1.16 -1.76 5.63
C PHE A 36 -1.22 -0.28 5.27
N GLY A 37 -1.88 0.50 6.10
CA GLY A 37 -1.88 1.95 5.95
C GLY A 37 -3.25 2.59 5.97
N ASP A 38 -3.38 3.67 5.20
CA ASP A 38 -4.52 4.57 5.19
C ASP A 38 -5.44 4.43 3.96
N SER A 39 -6.24 5.46 3.70
CA SER A 39 -7.23 5.52 2.63
C SER A 39 -6.65 5.32 1.24
N LEU A 40 -5.36 5.61 1.02
CA LEU A 40 -4.72 5.44 -0.29
C LEU A 40 -4.66 3.98 -0.73
N VAL A 41 -4.77 3.05 0.22
CA VAL A 41 -4.71 1.61 -0.04
C VAL A 41 -5.87 0.84 0.61
N ASP A 42 -6.77 1.47 1.35
CA ASP A 42 -7.99 0.82 1.87
C ASP A 42 -8.91 0.40 0.71
N ASN A 43 -9.48 -0.81 0.84
CA ASN A 43 -10.44 -1.37 -0.10
C ASN A 43 -11.75 -1.81 0.56
N GLY A 44 -12.06 -1.30 1.75
CA GLY A 44 -13.37 -1.39 2.38
C GLY A 44 -13.38 -1.87 3.82
N ASN A 45 -12.26 -1.85 4.56
CA ASN A 45 -12.30 -2.16 5.99
C ASN A 45 -13.19 -1.17 6.75
N ASN A 46 -13.16 0.11 6.36
CA ASN A 46 -13.94 1.15 7.01
C ASN A 46 -15.46 0.97 6.89
N ASN A 47 -15.94 0.20 5.92
CA ASN A 47 -17.37 -0.08 5.74
C ASN A 47 -17.94 -0.93 6.91
N TYR A 48 -17.07 -1.63 7.63
CA TYR A 48 -17.42 -2.45 8.79
C TYR A 48 -17.32 -1.69 10.12
N LEU A 49 -17.03 -0.38 10.11
CA LEU A 49 -16.78 0.43 11.31
C LEU A 49 -17.75 1.59 11.42
N VAL A 50 -18.18 1.96 12.63
CA VAL A 50 -18.95 3.21 12.81
C VAL A 50 -18.00 4.41 12.71
N THR A 51 -17.88 4.98 11.51
CA THR A 51 -16.91 6.03 11.16
C THR A 51 -17.44 6.94 10.06
N SER A 52 -16.94 8.18 10.03
CA SER A 52 -17.17 9.12 8.93
C SER A 52 -16.18 8.92 7.77
N ALA A 53 -15.07 8.20 7.97
CA ALA A 53 -14.08 7.92 6.93
C ALA A 53 -14.51 6.69 6.11
N ARG A 54 -15.53 6.84 5.27
CA ARG A 54 -16.05 5.77 4.40
C ARG A 54 -16.04 6.16 2.92
N ALA A 55 -15.86 5.18 2.05
CA ALA A 55 -15.94 5.31 0.60
C ALA A 55 -16.97 4.33 0.01
N ASP A 56 -18.12 4.24 0.67
CA ASP A 56 -19.25 3.34 0.36
C ASP A 56 -20.45 4.07 -0.30
N SER A 57 -20.22 5.27 -0.84
CA SER A 57 -21.22 6.08 -1.54
C SER A 57 -20.65 6.69 -2.84
N PRO A 58 -21.50 7.12 -3.80
CA PRO A 58 -21.02 7.89 -4.95
C PRO A 58 -20.26 9.16 -4.51
N PRO A 59 -19.20 9.59 -5.23
CA PRO A 59 -18.77 9.10 -6.54
C PRO A 59 -17.79 7.92 -6.50
N TYR A 60 -17.52 7.32 -5.33
CA TYR A 60 -16.57 6.22 -5.23
C TYR A 60 -17.04 5.01 -6.06
N GLY A 61 -16.11 4.38 -6.78
CA GLY A 61 -16.37 3.20 -7.60
C GLY A 61 -17.14 3.43 -8.91
N ILE A 62 -17.38 4.68 -9.35
CA ILE A 62 -18.04 4.97 -10.63
C ILE A 62 -17.34 4.36 -11.85
N ASP A 63 -16.01 4.27 -11.83
CA ASP A 63 -15.16 3.69 -12.88
C ASP A 63 -14.69 2.27 -12.52
N TYR A 64 -15.14 1.72 -11.39
CA TYR A 64 -14.91 0.31 -11.07
C TYR A 64 -15.77 -0.57 -12.00
N PRO A 65 -15.36 -1.80 -12.38
CA PRO A 65 -16.13 -2.65 -13.30
C PRO A 65 -17.59 -2.91 -12.92
N THR A 66 -17.95 -2.79 -11.63
CA THR A 66 -19.33 -2.95 -11.14
C THR A 66 -20.12 -1.64 -11.09
N HIS A 67 -19.48 -0.49 -11.34
CA HIS A 67 -20.01 0.87 -11.20
C HIS A 67 -20.67 1.13 -9.84
N ARG A 68 -20.16 0.50 -8.77
CA ARG A 68 -20.67 0.59 -7.41
C ARG A 68 -19.56 0.96 -6.44
N PRO A 69 -19.88 1.70 -5.35
CA PRO A 69 -18.91 1.97 -4.29
C PRO A 69 -18.32 0.67 -3.73
N THR A 70 -17.00 0.62 -3.64
CA THR A 70 -16.27 -0.58 -3.20
C THR A 70 -15.61 -0.41 -1.83
N GLY A 71 -15.66 0.78 -1.23
CA GLY A 71 -14.85 1.13 -0.05
C GLY A 71 -13.43 1.60 -0.39
N ARG A 72 -13.07 1.70 -1.67
CA ARG A 72 -11.84 2.35 -2.13
C ARG A 72 -12.06 3.85 -2.22
N PHE A 73 -11.12 4.65 -1.69
CA PHE A 73 -11.13 6.11 -1.79
C PHE A 73 -10.67 6.58 -3.18
N SER A 74 -11.34 6.06 -4.21
CA SER A 74 -11.08 6.27 -5.63
C SER A 74 -12.39 6.09 -6.41
N ASN A 75 -12.45 6.69 -7.60
CA ASN A 75 -13.48 6.38 -8.59
C ASN A 75 -13.39 4.94 -9.10
N GLY A 76 -12.24 4.28 -8.99
CA GLY A 76 -12.05 2.90 -9.45
C GLY A 76 -11.06 2.11 -8.60
N LEU A 77 -10.05 1.55 -9.25
CA LEU A 77 -8.97 0.80 -8.62
C LEU A 77 -8.10 1.73 -7.74
N ASN A 78 -7.52 1.16 -6.68
CA ASN A 78 -6.50 1.79 -5.86
C ASN A 78 -5.12 1.12 -6.09
N ILE A 79 -4.09 1.60 -5.39
CA ILE A 79 -2.70 1.16 -5.57
C ILE A 79 -2.55 -0.39 -5.44
N PRO A 80 -3.06 -1.04 -4.37
CA PRO A 80 -3.04 -2.49 -4.25
C PRO A 80 -3.65 -3.25 -5.42
N ASP A 81 -4.76 -2.77 -5.98
CA ASP A 81 -5.39 -3.44 -7.11
C ASP A 81 -4.51 -3.39 -8.34
N ILE A 82 -3.97 -2.20 -8.66
CA ILE A 82 -3.11 -2.00 -9.83
C ILE A 82 -1.83 -2.84 -9.69
N ILE A 83 -1.23 -2.89 -8.50
CA ILE A 83 -0.09 -3.77 -8.23
C ILE A 83 -0.48 -5.23 -8.47
N SER A 84 -1.67 -5.64 -8.01
CA SER A 84 -2.14 -7.00 -8.15
C SER A 84 -2.36 -7.38 -9.62
N GLU A 85 -3.00 -6.51 -10.40
CA GLU A 85 -3.17 -6.70 -11.84
C GLU A 85 -1.84 -6.82 -12.58
N LYS A 86 -0.88 -5.92 -12.28
CA LYS A 86 0.45 -5.95 -12.91
C LYS A 86 1.28 -7.18 -12.55
N LEU A 87 1.00 -7.78 -11.40
CA LEU A 87 1.65 -9.02 -10.96
C LEU A 87 0.86 -10.28 -11.31
N GLY A 88 -0.29 -10.16 -11.99
CA GLY A 88 -1.15 -11.29 -12.35
C GLY A 88 -1.72 -12.03 -11.14
N MET A 89 -2.01 -11.30 -10.06
CA MET A 89 -2.55 -11.84 -8.81
C MET A 89 -3.91 -11.22 -8.47
N GLU A 90 -4.69 -11.92 -7.65
CA GLU A 90 -5.94 -11.36 -7.12
C GLU A 90 -5.64 -10.30 -6.05
N PRO A 91 -6.36 -9.17 -6.03
CA PRO A 91 -6.18 -8.17 -4.99
C PRO A 91 -6.62 -8.71 -3.61
N PRO A 92 -5.87 -8.42 -2.54
CA PRO A 92 -6.18 -8.92 -1.20
C PRO A 92 -7.51 -8.33 -0.69
N MET A 93 -8.36 -9.17 -0.09
CA MET A 93 -9.63 -8.70 0.48
C MET A 93 -9.42 -7.85 1.75
N PRO A 94 -10.37 -6.96 2.10
CA PRO A 94 -10.37 -6.30 3.41
C PRO A 94 -10.36 -7.35 4.53
N TYR A 95 -9.52 -7.14 5.54
CA TYR A 95 -9.40 -8.07 6.66
C TYR A 95 -10.72 -8.32 7.39
N LEU A 96 -11.55 -7.27 7.52
CA LEU A 96 -12.86 -7.35 8.18
C LEU A 96 -13.94 -7.97 7.30
N SER A 97 -13.66 -8.29 6.04
CA SER A 97 -14.62 -8.94 5.16
C SER A 97 -14.96 -10.36 5.65
N PRO A 98 -16.26 -10.73 5.76
CA PRO A 98 -16.66 -12.09 6.09
C PRO A 98 -16.25 -13.08 5.01
N LEU A 99 -15.98 -12.62 3.78
CA LEU A 99 -15.53 -13.43 2.66
C LEU A 99 -14.03 -13.79 2.73
N LEU A 100 -13.24 -13.10 3.56
CA LEU A 100 -11.85 -13.46 3.80
C LEU A 100 -11.81 -14.69 4.72
N ASN A 101 -12.04 -15.88 4.18
CA ASN A 101 -12.04 -17.15 4.90
C ASN A 101 -11.52 -18.29 4.00
N GLY A 102 -11.26 -19.46 4.57
CA GLY A 102 -10.82 -20.64 3.80
C GLY A 102 -9.61 -20.33 2.91
N GLN A 103 -9.68 -20.72 1.63
CA GLN A 103 -8.58 -20.50 0.68
C GLN A 103 -8.34 -19.02 0.34
N ASN A 104 -9.30 -18.11 0.56
CA ASN A 104 -9.08 -16.68 0.33
C ASN A 104 -8.00 -16.11 1.27
N LEU A 105 -7.75 -16.77 2.40
CA LEU A 105 -6.63 -16.47 3.31
C LEU A 105 -5.25 -16.84 2.72
N LEU A 106 -5.15 -17.44 1.53
CA LEU A 106 -3.85 -17.74 0.92
C LEU A 106 -3.36 -16.60 0.01
N ALA A 107 -4.30 -15.78 -0.48
CA ALA A 107 -4.00 -14.62 -1.32
C ALA A 107 -3.41 -13.43 -0.54
N GLY A 108 -3.66 -13.37 0.78
CA GLY A 108 -3.27 -12.24 1.61
C GLY A 108 -4.47 -11.49 2.17
N ALA A 109 -4.22 -10.32 2.74
CA ALA A 109 -5.26 -9.47 3.29
C ALA A 109 -4.83 -8.01 3.31
N ASN A 110 -5.83 -7.14 3.18
CA ASN A 110 -5.68 -5.71 3.34
C ASN A 110 -6.14 -5.29 4.73
N PHE A 111 -5.23 -4.75 5.53
CA PHE A 111 -5.46 -4.29 6.90
C PHE A 111 -5.65 -2.77 6.99
N ALA A 112 -5.50 -2.05 5.88
CA ALA A 112 -5.53 -0.61 5.86
C ALA A 112 -6.89 -0.04 6.25
N SER A 113 -6.88 1.20 6.74
CA SER A 113 -8.07 1.89 7.20
C SER A 113 -7.91 3.39 7.08
N ALA A 114 -8.89 4.05 6.46
CA ALA A 114 -8.83 5.48 6.21
C ALA A 114 -8.66 6.33 7.47
N GLY A 115 -7.91 7.43 7.34
CA GLY A 115 -7.65 8.40 8.41
C GLY A 115 -6.51 8.04 9.36
N VAL A 116 -5.96 6.82 9.28
CA VAL A 116 -4.86 6.40 10.15
C VAL A 116 -3.55 7.12 9.79
N GLY A 117 -2.76 7.43 10.82
CA GLY A 117 -1.37 7.87 10.67
C GLY A 117 -0.39 6.93 11.34
N ILE A 118 0.86 7.36 11.39
CA ILE A 118 1.93 6.76 12.18
C ILE A 118 1.57 6.85 13.67
N LEU A 119 1.06 8.00 14.09
CA LEU A 119 0.73 8.26 15.49
C LEU A 119 -0.69 7.80 15.84
N ASN A 120 -0.86 7.35 17.08
CA ASN A 120 -2.13 6.81 17.54
C ASN A 120 -3.23 7.89 17.69
N ASP A 121 -2.86 9.15 17.85
CA ASP A 121 -3.77 10.30 17.97
C ASP A 121 -4.13 10.95 16.61
N THR A 122 -3.50 10.54 15.51
CA THR A 122 -3.79 11.08 14.16
C THR A 122 -5.14 10.60 13.63
N GLY A 123 -6.05 11.48 13.20
CA GLY A 123 -7.34 11.04 12.62
C GLY A 123 -8.44 10.74 13.65
N VAL A 124 -8.33 11.28 14.87
CA VAL A 124 -9.36 11.16 15.92
C VAL A 124 -10.74 11.71 15.52
N GLN A 125 -10.79 12.69 14.61
CA GLN A 125 -12.01 13.28 14.07
C GLN A 125 -12.86 12.28 13.27
N PHE A 126 -12.31 11.13 12.88
CA PHE A 126 -13.02 10.10 12.12
C PHE A 126 -13.68 9.04 13.01
N LEU A 127 -13.74 9.24 14.32
CA LEU A 127 -14.28 8.28 15.29
C LEU A 127 -13.51 6.94 15.24
N ASN A 128 -14.14 5.86 14.78
CA ASN A 128 -13.53 4.53 14.76
C ASN A 128 -12.72 4.30 13.48
N ILE A 129 -11.41 4.19 13.61
CA ILE A 129 -10.51 3.80 12.51
C ILE A 129 -9.55 2.71 13.01
N ILE A 130 -9.05 1.86 12.10
CA ILE A 130 -8.09 0.80 12.46
C ILE A 130 -6.69 1.42 12.54
N ARG A 131 -6.30 1.78 13.76
CA ARG A 131 -4.96 2.31 14.08
C ARG A 131 -3.88 1.33 13.66
N ILE A 132 -2.69 1.81 13.31
CA ILE A 132 -1.61 0.97 12.77
C ILE A 132 -1.24 -0.20 13.69
N ASN A 133 -1.20 0.01 15.01
CA ASN A 133 -0.97 -1.09 15.96
C ASN A 133 -2.06 -2.17 15.86
N LYS A 134 -3.32 -1.76 15.66
CA LYS A 134 -4.42 -2.70 15.47
C LYS A 134 -4.33 -3.43 14.13
N GLN A 135 -3.84 -2.79 13.08
CA GLN A 135 -3.56 -3.46 11.80
C GLN A 135 -2.50 -4.56 11.97
N LEU A 136 -1.44 -4.30 12.76
CA LEU A 136 -0.42 -5.30 13.08
C LEU A 136 -0.97 -6.44 13.95
N GLU A 137 -1.85 -6.15 14.91
CA GLU A 137 -2.57 -7.17 15.68
C GLU A 137 -3.46 -8.04 14.78
N TYR A 138 -4.19 -7.42 13.84
CA TYR A 138 -4.98 -8.15 12.86
C TYR A 138 -4.12 -9.01 11.94
N PHE A 139 -2.92 -8.56 11.59
CA PHE A 139 -1.97 -9.39 10.87
C PHE A 139 -1.52 -10.60 11.69
N GLN A 140 -1.25 -10.44 12.98
CA GLN A 140 -0.93 -11.56 13.86
C GLN A 140 -2.12 -12.54 14.00
N GLN A 141 -3.34 -12.01 14.12
CA GLN A 141 -4.56 -12.83 14.13
C GLN A 141 -4.75 -13.58 12.80
N TYR A 142 -4.52 -12.90 11.67
CA TYR A 142 -4.53 -13.49 10.34
C TYR A 142 -3.55 -14.66 10.23
N GLN A 143 -2.32 -14.51 10.74
CA GLN A 143 -1.33 -15.59 10.75
C GLN A 143 -1.82 -16.81 11.54
N GLY A 144 -2.52 -16.59 12.66
CA GLY A 144 -3.19 -17.67 13.39
C GLY A 144 -4.24 -18.39 12.55
N ARG A 145 -5.08 -17.63 11.84
CA ARG A 145 -6.13 -18.17 10.96
C ARG A 145 -5.54 -19.00 9.81
N VAL A 146 -4.47 -18.52 9.16
CA VAL A 146 -3.77 -19.26 8.10
C VAL A 146 -3.04 -20.48 8.67
N THR A 147 -2.45 -20.36 9.86
CA THR A 147 -1.78 -21.48 10.54
C THR A 147 -2.74 -22.65 10.77
N SER A 148 -3.99 -22.38 11.16
CA SER A 148 -5.02 -23.41 11.28
C SER A 148 -5.37 -24.10 9.96
N LEU A 149 -5.13 -23.45 8.81
CA LEU A 149 -5.45 -23.99 7.48
C LEU A 149 -4.30 -24.79 6.87
N ILE A 150 -3.07 -24.30 6.99
CA ILE A 150 -1.90 -24.87 6.27
C ILE A 150 -0.74 -25.29 7.18
N GLY A 151 -0.87 -25.11 8.49
CA GLY A 151 0.17 -25.39 9.47
C GLY A 151 1.23 -24.29 9.59
N ALA A 152 1.97 -24.31 10.70
CA ALA A 152 2.89 -23.23 11.08
C ALA A 152 4.06 -23.05 10.10
N GLY A 153 4.67 -24.16 9.64
CA GLY A 153 5.80 -24.10 8.72
C GLY A 153 5.45 -23.46 7.37
N ARG A 154 4.31 -23.86 6.78
CA ARG A 154 3.85 -23.29 5.51
C ARG A 154 3.38 -21.84 5.68
N THR A 155 2.80 -21.49 6.83
CA THR A 155 2.41 -20.10 7.14
C THR A 155 3.64 -19.20 7.22
N LYS A 156 4.70 -19.65 7.90
CA LYS A 156 5.97 -18.90 7.96
C LYS A 156 6.54 -18.65 6.56
N THR A 157 6.55 -19.66 5.70
CA THR A 157 7.01 -19.51 4.31
C THR A 157 6.12 -18.53 3.53
N LEU A 158 4.80 -18.66 3.65
CA LEU A 158 3.82 -17.78 3.00
C LEU A 158 4.05 -16.31 3.39
N VAL A 159 4.22 -16.03 4.69
CA VAL A 159 4.46 -14.68 5.20
C VAL A 159 5.81 -14.13 4.76
N ASN A 160 6.89 -14.92 4.89
CA ASN A 160 8.24 -14.47 4.52
C ASN A 160 8.38 -14.21 3.01
N GLN A 161 7.61 -14.88 2.16
CA GLN A 161 7.68 -14.72 0.71
C GLN A 161 6.70 -13.68 0.14
N ALA A 162 5.73 -13.25 0.97
CA ALA A 162 4.71 -12.28 0.58
C ALA A 162 5.31 -10.93 0.19
N LEU A 163 4.62 -10.24 -0.71
CA LEU A 163 4.79 -8.80 -0.88
C LEU A 163 4.06 -8.09 0.26
N VAL A 164 4.63 -7.00 0.75
CA VAL A 164 3.99 -6.12 1.73
C VAL A 164 4.03 -4.69 1.22
N LEU A 165 2.90 -3.99 1.31
CA LEU A 165 2.81 -2.55 1.05
C LEU A 165 2.37 -1.83 2.32
N ILE A 166 3.04 -0.73 2.67
CA ILE A 166 2.64 0.14 3.78
C ILE A 166 2.63 1.62 3.36
N THR A 167 1.52 2.31 3.67
CA THR A 167 1.36 3.76 3.45
C THR A 167 0.92 4.47 4.73
N LEU A 168 1.76 5.37 5.22
CA LEU A 168 1.50 6.17 6.42
C LEU A 168 2.23 7.51 6.31
N GLY A 169 1.87 8.46 7.17
CA GLY A 169 2.57 9.73 7.32
C GLY A 169 1.77 10.92 6.81
N GLY A 170 1.01 10.76 5.72
CA GLY A 170 0.23 11.87 5.15
C GLY A 170 -0.77 12.45 6.16
N ASN A 171 -1.55 11.58 6.78
CA ASN A 171 -2.53 11.95 7.80
C ASN A 171 -1.90 12.61 9.04
N ASP A 172 -0.66 12.27 9.41
CA ASP A 172 0.01 12.89 10.55
C ASP A 172 0.26 14.39 10.33
N PHE A 173 0.35 14.81 9.07
CA PHE A 173 0.41 16.22 8.73
C PHE A 173 -0.99 16.81 8.51
N VAL A 174 -1.80 16.27 7.60
CA VAL A 174 -3.08 16.90 7.21
C VAL A 174 -4.18 16.73 8.28
N ASN A 175 -4.20 15.58 8.95
CA ASN A 175 -5.24 15.17 9.89
C ASN A 175 -4.77 15.16 11.35
N ASN A 176 -3.62 15.80 11.64
CA ASN A 176 -3.12 16.02 13.00
C ASN A 176 -2.38 17.37 13.09
N TYR A 177 -1.14 17.49 12.57
CA TYR A 177 -0.32 18.70 12.74
C TYR A 177 -0.93 19.97 12.15
N TYR A 178 -1.51 19.90 10.95
CA TYR A 178 -2.10 21.04 10.22
C TYR A 178 -3.62 21.01 10.15
N LEU A 179 -4.28 20.11 10.89
CA LEU A 179 -5.74 19.90 10.85
C LEU A 179 -6.53 21.19 11.11
N VAL A 180 -6.08 21.99 12.09
CA VAL A 180 -6.59 23.32 12.38
C VAL A 180 -5.44 24.30 12.63
N PRO A 181 -5.65 25.61 12.47
CA PRO A 181 -4.70 26.61 12.94
C PRO A 181 -4.35 26.37 14.42
N TYR A 182 -3.06 26.36 14.74
CA TYR A 182 -2.55 26.12 16.10
C TYR A 182 -3.08 24.81 16.72
N SER A 183 -3.11 23.73 15.95
CA SER A 183 -3.42 22.39 16.46
C SER A 183 -2.59 22.07 17.71
N ALA A 184 -3.15 21.27 18.62
CA ALA A 184 -2.45 20.84 19.84
C ALA A 184 -1.05 20.27 19.52
N ARG A 185 -0.93 19.53 18.41
CA ARG A 185 0.34 18.96 17.97
C ARG A 185 1.34 20.02 17.50
N SER A 186 0.91 21.01 16.72
CA SER A 186 1.77 22.10 16.25
C SER A 186 2.25 23.04 17.37
N GLN A 187 1.50 23.11 18.48
CA GLN A 187 1.89 23.87 19.67
C GLN A 187 2.90 23.10 20.55
N GLN A 188 2.88 21.77 20.49
CA GLN A 188 3.78 20.93 21.30
C GLN A 188 5.16 20.77 20.67
N LEU A 189 5.24 20.67 19.35
CA LEU A 189 6.47 20.35 18.63
C LEU A 189 6.62 21.27 17.42
N SER A 190 7.82 21.80 17.23
CA SER A 190 8.17 22.44 15.96
C SER A 190 8.14 21.40 14.82
N LEU A 191 7.93 21.84 13.58
CA LEU A 191 7.83 20.92 12.44
C LEU A 191 9.05 19.98 12.32
N PRO A 192 10.32 20.44 12.43
CA PRO A 192 11.47 19.53 12.41
C PRO A 192 11.45 18.49 13.54
N ASP A 193 11.04 18.88 14.76
CA ASP A 193 10.99 17.97 15.91
C ASP A 193 9.87 16.94 15.74
N PHE A 194 8.73 17.38 15.21
CA PHE A 194 7.62 16.51 14.87
C PHE A 194 7.99 15.49 13.80
N VAL A 195 8.69 15.90 12.74
CA VAL A 195 9.16 14.97 11.70
C VAL A 195 10.11 13.93 12.31
N ARG A 196 11.07 14.34 13.15
CA ARG A 196 11.96 13.39 13.83
C ARG A 196 11.20 12.41 14.72
N TYR A 197 10.17 12.89 15.41
CA TYR A 197 9.27 12.05 16.19
C TYR A 197 8.52 11.03 15.32
N LEU A 198 7.92 11.45 14.20
CA LEU A 198 7.26 10.55 13.26
C LEU A 198 8.20 9.47 12.72
N ILE A 199 9.44 9.84 12.35
CA ILE A 199 10.42 8.88 11.84
C ILE A 199 10.80 7.83 12.91
N SER A 200 10.95 8.26 14.16
CA SER A 200 11.18 7.35 15.30
C SER A 200 10.04 6.36 15.49
N GLU A 201 8.79 6.84 15.48
CA GLU A 201 7.63 5.95 15.65
C GLU A 201 7.42 5.02 14.45
N TYR A 202 7.64 5.52 13.22
CA TYR A 202 7.53 4.68 12.02
C TYR A 202 8.58 3.57 12.02
N ARG A 203 9.81 3.85 12.47
CA ARG A 203 10.84 2.81 12.63
C ARG A 203 10.37 1.66 13.52
N LYS A 204 9.68 1.95 14.63
CA LYS A 204 9.14 0.92 15.54
C LYS A 204 8.07 0.07 14.85
N ILE A 205 7.17 0.69 14.09
CA ILE A 205 6.13 0.00 13.32
C ILE A 205 6.76 -0.96 12.30
N LEU A 206 7.78 -0.51 11.57
CA LEU A 206 8.47 -1.33 10.57
C LEU A 206 9.29 -2.45 11.21
N ALA A 207 9.98 -2.19 12.31
CA ALA A 207 10.66 -3.23 13.09
C ALA A 207 9.66 -4.30 13.54
N ARG A 208 8.49 -3.91 14.05
CA ARG A 208 7.43 -4.85 14.43
C ARG A 208 6.90 -5.66 13.24
N LEU A 209 6.74 -5.02 12.08
CA LEU A 209 6.32 -5.70 10.85
C LEU A 209 7.35 -6.76 10.41
N TYR A 210 8.65 -6.46 10.56
CA TYR A 210 9.73 -7.43 10.34
C TYR A 210 9.71 -8.58 11.35
N GLU A 211 9.49 -8.30 12.64
CA GLU A 211 9.33 -9.34 13.68
C GLU A 211 8.18 -10.30 13.34
N LEU A 212 7.09 -9.77 12.76
CA LEU A 212 5.94 -10.53 12.30
C LEU A 212 6.19 -11.31 11.00
N GLY A 213 7.40 -11.28 10.45
CA GLY A 213 7.82 -12.11 9.32
C GLY A 213 7.87 -11.40 7.95
N ALA A 214 7.55 -10.11 7.86
CA ALA A 214 7.65 -9.40 6.59
C ALA A 214 9.11 -9.30 6.12
N ARG A 215 9.38 -9.64 4.85
CA ARG A 215 10.75 -9.61 4.28
C ARG A 215 10.86 -8.81 2.98
N ARG A 216 9.75 -8.42 2.37
CA ARG A 216 9.70 -7.66 1.11
C ARG A 216 8.66 -6.55 1.26
N VAL A 217 9.09 -5.40 1.72
CA VAL A 217 8.19 -4.33 2.16
C VAL A 217 8.40 -3.08 1.30
N LEU A 218 7.38 -2.72 0.53
CA LEU A 218 7.27 -1.42 -0.12
C LEU A 218 6.74 -0.41 0.88
N VAL A 219 7.54 0.60 1.18
CA VAL A 219 7.19 1.69 2.11
C VAL A 219 7.02 2.96 1.29
N THR A 220 5.81 3.52 1.28
CA THR A 220 5.56 4.77 0.57
C THR A 220 5.89 5.98 1.45
N GLY A 221 6.51 7.00 0.84
CA GLY A 221 6.59 8.33 1.44
C GLY A 221 5.27 9.09 1.29
N THR A 222 5.25 10.34 1.74
CA THR A 222 4.13 11.24 1.48
C THR A 222 4.17 11.75 0.04
N GLY A 223 2.99 11.87 -0.57
CA GLY A 223 2.83 12.62 -1.83
C GLY A 223 2.97 14.14 -1.60
N PRO A 224 2.74 14.96 -2.65
CA PRO A 224 2.77 16.41 -2.55
C PRO A 224 1.53 16.94 -1.83
N MET A 225 1.51 16.79 -0.49
CA MET A 225 0.34 17.11 0.36
C MET A 225 -0.18 18.54 0.16
N GLY A 226 0.72 19.51 -0.07
CA GLY A 226 0.33 20.90 -0.31
C GLY A 226 -0.44 21.11 -1.62
N CYS A 227 -0.37 20.16 -2.55
CA CYS A 227 -1.06 20.21 -3.84
C CYS A 227 -2.37 19.41 -3.85
N VAL A 228 -2.76 18.81 -2.72
CA VAL A 228 -4.02 18.06 -2.61
C VAL A 228 -5.20 19.05 -2.75
N PRO A 229 -6.26 18.75 -3.53
CA PRO A 229 -7.34 19.70 -3.79
C PRO A 229 -7.97 20.33 -2.55
N ALA A 230 -8.14 19.57 -1.46
CA ALA A 230 -8.67 20.09 -0.19
C ALA A 230 -7.75 21.15 0.44
N GLU A 231 -6.43 20.98 0.33
CA GLU A 231 -5.44 21.93 0.84
C GLU A 231 -5.34 23.16 -0.05
N LEU A 232 -5.43 22.97 -1.37
CA LEU A 232 -5.50 24.08 -2.32
C LEU A 232 -6.73 24.95 -2.05
N ALA A 233 -7.91 24.34 -1.88
CA ALA A 233 -9.14 25.07 -1.61
C ALA A 233 -9.10 25.89 -0.32
N GLN A 234 -8.32 25.47 0.68
CA GLN A 234 -8.22 26.15 1.97
C GLN A 234 -7.08 27.16 2.06
N ARG A 235 -5.98 26.93 1.35
CA ARG A 235 -4.70 27.63 1.58
C ARG A 235 -4.16 28.36 0.36
N SER A 236 -4.63 28.01 -0.83
CA SER A 236 -4.13 28.57 -2.08
C SER A 236 -4.87 29.84 -2.46
N ARG A 237 -4.17 30.81 -3.05
CA ARG A 237 -4.78 32.03 -3.61
C ARG A 237 -4.89 31.98 -5.13
N ALA A 238 -3.94 31.33 -5.80
CA ALA A 238 -3.81 31.28 -7.25
C ALA A 238 -3.60 29.86 -7.79
N GLY A 239 -3.90 28.83 -7.00
CA GLY A 239 -3.68 27.42 -7.36
C GLY A 239 -2.29 26.89 -7.00
N GLU A 240 -1.46 27.68 -6.32
CA GLU A 240 -0.18 27.24 -5.77
C GLU A 240 -0.35 26.23 -4.63
N CYS A 241 0.57 25.27 -4.55
CA CYS A 241 0.61 24.31 -3.46
C CYS A 241 0.97 24.97 -2.14
N ALA A 242 0.34 24.53 -1.04
CA ALA A 242 0.57 25.07 0.28
C ALA A 242 2.02 24.84 0.76
N ALA A 243 2.78 25.93 0.93
CA ALA A 243 4.21 25.91 1.22
C ALA A 243 4.57 25.10 2.48
N GLU A 244 3.80 25.21 3.56
CA GLU A 244 4.07 24.50 4.81
C GLU A 244 3.93 22.97 4.68
N LEU A 245 2.95 22.49 3.93
CA LEU A 245 2.78 21.05 3.67
C LEU A 245 3.83 20.52 2.70
N THR A 246 4.22 21.33 1.71
CA THR A 246 5.36 21.02 0.82
C THR A 246 6.65 20.91 1.63
N ARG A 247 6.89 21.83 2.56
CA ARG A 247 8.03 21.80 3.49
C ARG A 247 8.00 20.56 4.39
N ALA A 248 6.84 20.19 4.91
CA ALA A 248 6.68 18.98 5.71
C ALA A 248 7.07 17.71 4.94
N ALA A 249 6.59 17.56 3.69
CA ALA A 249 6.97 16.46 2.82
C ALA A 249 8.49 16.45 2.53
N GLY A 250 9.07 17.62 2.27
CA GLY A 250 10.50 17.79 2.01
C GLY A 250 11.40 17.44 3.21
N LEU A 251 10.90 17.58 4.44
CA LEU A 251 11.61 17.14 5.64
C LEU A 251 11.42 15.65 5.91
N PHE A 252 10.22 15.12 5.70
CA PHE A 252 9.85 13.75 6.07
C PHE A 252 10.41 12.70 5.10
N ASN A 253 10.22 12.87 3.79
CA ASN A 253 10.55 11.83 2.81
C ASN A 253 12.05 11.46 2.74
N PRO A 254 13.00 12.41 2.80
CA PRO A 254 14.41 12.08 2.87
C PRO A 254 14.78 11.33 4.16
N GLN A 255 14.25 11.74 5.30
CA GLN A 255 14.51 11.09 6.59
C GLN A 255 13.88 9.69 6.66
N LEU A 256 12.72 9.48 6.05
CA LEU A 256 12.13 8.14 5.88
C LEU A 256 13.10 7.26 5.09
N THR A 257 13.58 7.73 3.94
CA THR A 257 14.51 6.97 3.10
C THR A 257 15.81 6.62 3.85
N GLU A 258 16.36 7.57 4.62
CA GLU A 258 17.54 7.32 5.45
C GLU A 258 17.27 6.28 6.55
N MET A 259 16.16 6.42 7.26
CA MET A 259 15.76 5.48 8.31
C MET A 259 15.58 4.07 7.76
N LEU A 260 14.99 3.92 6.57
CA LEU A 260 14.86 2.61 5.92
C LEU A 260 16.22 2.00 5.55
N ARG A 261 17.16 2.82 5.09
CA ARG A 261 18.54 2.37 4.81
C ARG A 261 19.21 1.88 6.10
N SER A 262 19.15 2.67 7.16
CA SER A 262 19.68 2.32 8.47
C SER A 262 19.06 1.03 9.01
N LEU A 263 17.73 0.88 8.95
CA LEU A 263 17.04 -0.32 9.41
C LEU A 263 17.44 -1.56 8.61
N ASN A 264 17.56 -1.46 7.27
CA ASN A 264 18.06 -2.56 6.45
C ASN A 264 19.51 -2.94 6.80
N SER A 265 20.38 -1.97 7.04
CA SER A 265 21.77 -2.21 7.45
C SER A 265 21.86 -2.94 8.78
N GLU A 266 21.06 -2.54 9.78
CA GLU A 266 20.98 -3.21 11.09
C GLU A 266 20.46 -4.66 10.97
N LEU A 267 19.51 -4.88 10.07
CA LEU A 267 18.96 -6.22 9.81
C LEU A 267 19.90 -7.10 8.97
N GLY A 268 20.94 -6.54 8.36
CA GLY A 268 21.81 -7.24 7.43
C GLY A 268 21.10 -7.73 6.16
N ALA A 269 19.97 -7.10 5.80
CA ALA A 269 19.12 -7.53 4.68
C ALA A 269 18.36 -6.35 4.05
N HIS A 270 18.14 -6.43 2.74
CA HIS A 270 17.31 -5.47 2.00
C HIS A 270 15.83 -5.82 2.10
N VAL A 271 15.20 -5.45 3.22
CA VAL A 271 13.80 -5.76 3.52
C VAL A 271 12.87 -4.65 3.05
N PHE A 272 13.21 -3.41 3.37
CA PHE A 272 12.36 -2.24 3.14
C PHE A 272 12.84 -1.45 1.92
N VAL A 273 11.92 -1.13 1.02
CA VAL A 273 12.18 -0.35 -0.19
C VAL A 273 11.30 0.88 -0.18
N ALA A 274 11.90 2.06 -0.26
CA ALA A 274 11.19 3.32 -0.35
C ALA A 274 10.57 3.49 -1.75
N ALA A 275 9.29 3.82 -1.81
CA ALA A 275 8.62 4.31 -3.02
C ALA A 275 8.51 5.84 -2.94
N ASN A 276 9.14 6.54 -3.89
CA ASN A 276 9.15 8.00 -3.94
C ASN A 276 7.85 8.55 -4.56
N THR A 277 6.77 8.44 -3.79
CA THR A 277 5.44 8.90 -4.18
C THR A 277 5.39 10.39 -4.48
N TYR A 278 6.19 11.21 -3.78
CA TYR A 278 6.28 12.65 -4.07
C TYR A 278 6.74 12.92 -5.50
N ALA A 279 7.89 12.38 -5.90
CA ALA A 279 8.42 12.59 -7.25
C ALA A 279 7.45 12.06 -8.31
N MET A 280 6.93 10.84 -8.11
CA MET A 280 5.96 10.25 -9.02
C MET A 280 4.74 11.17 -9.23
N HIS A 281 4.19 11.75 -8.16
CA HIS A 281 3.07 12.67 -8.29
C HIS A 281 3.44 13.99 -8.96
N MET A 282 4.62 14.54 -8.66
CA MET A 282 5.09 15.77 -9.27
C MET A 282 5.36 15.63 -10.77
N ASP A 283 5.70 14.44 -11.27
CA ASP A 283 5.84 14.18 -12.71
C ASP A 283 4.49 14.41 -13.43
N PHE A 284 3.38 13.88 -12.89
CA PHE A 284 2.04 14.11 -13.44
C PHE A 284 1.61 15.58 -13.34
N ILE A 285 1.90 16.24 -12.21
CA ILE A 285 1.50 17.64 -11.97
C ILE A 285 2.28 18.60 -12.88
N SER A 286 3.59 18.38 -13.04
CA SER A 286 4.46 19.25 -13.82
C SER A 286 4.35 19.01 -15.33
N ASN A 287 4.02 17.78 -15.75
CA ASN A 287 3.87 17.41 -17.16
C ASN A 287 2.64 16.52 -17.41
N PRO A 288 1.41 17.03 -17.22
CA PRO A 288 0.19 16.23 -17.31
C PRO A 288 0.00 15.58 -18.67
N GLN A 289 0.39 16.26 -19.76
CA GLN A 289 0.24 15.75 -21.12
C GLN A 289 1.08 14.49 -21.39
N ALA A 290 2.29 14.39 -20.82
CA ALA A 290 3.12 13.18 -20.94
C ALA A 290 2.48 11.95 -20.27
N HIS A 291 1.46 12.17 -19.44
CA HIS A 291 0.73 11.14 -18.71
C HIS A 291 -0.74 11.06 -19.13
N GLY A 292 -1.10 11.61 -20.30
CA GLY A 292 -2.46 11.55 -20.84
C GLY A 292 -3.49 12.40 -20.09
N MET A 293 -3.04 13.36 -19.28
CA MET A 293 -3.90 14.29 -18.55
C MET A 293 -3.91 15.67 -19.24
N THR A 294 -5.04 16.36 -19.18
CA THR A 294 -5.15 17.77 -19.60
C THR A 294 -4.70 18.68 -18.47
N LYS A 295 -4.09 19.84 -18.79
CA LYS A 295 -3.96 20.92 -17.81
C LYS A 295 -5.38 21.38 -17.42
N LEU A 296 -5.66 21.37 -16.12
CA LEU A 296 -6.85 21.98 -15.55
C LEU A 296 -6.73 23.51 -15.63
#